data_AF-A0A1G5UIV2-F1
#
_entry.id   AF-A0A1G5UIV2-F1
#
_cell.length_a   1.000
_cell.length_b   1.000
_cell.length_c   1.000
_cell.angle_alpha   90.00
_cell.angle_beta   90.00
_cell.angle_gamma   90.00
#
_symmetry.space_group_name_H-M   'P 1'
#
loop_
_entity.id
_entity.type
_entity.pdbx_description
1 polymer ?
#
loop_
_entity_poly.entity_id
_entity_poly.type
_entity_poly.pdbx_seq_one_letter_code
_entity_poly.pdbx_strand_id
1 'polypeptide(L)'
;MAAPLARMLPPGDGRPHTTVANGRPYRGTAGTVLDVPVFDAQVLEANGWIRAGAHALAGPTAGRPSAPLVDQLYFDTTLSLPVVWDGLAKVWRNVWTGAPA
;
A
#
# COMPACT_ATOMS: atom_id res chain seq x y z
N MET A 1 23.67 -12.63 -4.32
CA MET A 1 22.81 -11.44 -4.54
C MET A 1 21.56 -11.60 -3.71
N ALA A 2 21.19 -10.63 -2.89
CA ALA A 2 19.89 -10.63 -2.20
C ALA A 2 18.78 -10.46 -3.25
N ALA A 3 17.68 -11.21 -3.13
CA ALA A 3 16.54 -11.02 -4.01
C ALA A 3 15.97 -9.59 -3.81
N PRO A 4 15.53 -8.91 -4.88
CA PRO A 4 14.89 -7.61 -4.73
C PRO A 4 13.63 -7.75 -3.86
N LEU A 5 13.38 -6.75 -3.01
CA LEU A 5 12.25 -6.70 -2.10
C LEU A 5 11.17 -5.75 -2.61
N ALA A 6 9.92 -6.07 -2.30
CA ALA A 6 8.75 -5.26 -2.50
C ALA A 6 8.10 -5.00 -1.15
N ARG A 7 7.67 -3.75 -0.93
CA ARG A 7 6.87 -3.39 0.24
C ARG A 7 5.40 -3.72 -0.02
N MET A 8 4.86 -4.61 0.78
CA MET A 8 3.47 -5.06 0.71
C MET A 8 2.68 -4.58 1.92
N LEU A 9 1.46 -4.16 1.64
CA LEU A 9 0.52 -3.62 2.59
C LEU A 9 -0.67 -4.58 2.67
N PRO A 10 -1.02 -5.10 3.86
CA PRO A 10 -2.17 -5.96 4.02
C PRO A 10 -3.49 -5.25 3.64
N PRO A 11 -4.52 -6.01 3.24
CA PRO A 11 -5.85 -5.48 2.98
C PRO A 11 -6.44 -4.70 4.17
N GLY A 12 -7.31 -3.73 3.86
CA GLY A 12 -7.83 -2.72 4.79
C GLY A 12 -9.00 -3.10 5.69
N ASP A 13 -9.37 -4.37 5.82
CA ASP A 13 -10.57 -4.79 6.58
C ASP A 13 -10.36 -4.81 8.11
N GLY A 14 -9.19 -4.36 8.59
CA GLY A 14 -8.82 -4.30 10.01
C GLY A 14 -8.54 -5.67 10.64
N ARG A 15 -8.54 -6.76 9.87
CA ARG A 15 -8.28 -8.12 10.37
C ARG A 15 -6.84 -8.56 10.03
N PRO A 16 -6.25 -9.49 10.80
CA PRO A 16 -5.00 -10.12 10.40
C PRO A 16 -5.20 -10.93 9.12
N HIS A 17 -4.50 -10.55 8.05
CA HIS A 17 -4.44 -11.32 6.82
C HIS A 17 -3.27 -12.28 6.86
N THR A 18 -3.52 -13.52 6.44
CA THR A 18 -2.48 -14.53 6.25
C THR A 18 -2.57 -15.05 4.83
N THR A 19 -1.49 -14.92 4.08
CA THR A 19 -1.40 -15.37 2.69
C THR A 19 -0.14 -16.18 2.51
N VAL A 20 -0.23 -17.34 1.88
CA VAL A 20 0.94 -18.15 1.54
C VAL A 20 1.32 -17.85 0.09
N ALA A 21 2.55 -17.38 -0.12
CA ALA A 21 3.13 -17.17 -1.46
C ALA A 21 4.35 -18.08 -1.60
N ASN A 22 4.37 -18.91 -2.66
CA ASN A 22 5.45 -19.88 -2.94
C ASN A 22 5.87 -20.73 -1.72
N GLY A 23 4.89 -21.16 -0.91
CA GLY A 23 5.11 -21.96 0.30
C GLY A 23 5.58 -21.17 1.53
N ARG A 24 5.70 -19.84 1.45
CA ARG A 24 6.07 -18.96 2.56
C ARG A 24 4.84 -18.24 3.11
N PRO A 25 4.52 -18.36 4.40
CA PRO A 25 3.42 -17.64 5.01
C PRO A 25 3.81 -16.18 5.29
N TYR A 26 2.95 -15.26 4.87
CA TYR A 26 3.02 -13.84 5.18
C TYR A 26 1.81 -13.45 6.02
N ARG A 27 2.05 -12.71 7.10
CA ARG A 27 1.00 -12.25 8.00
C ARG A 27 1.14 -10.77 8.28
N GLY A 28 0.06 -10.02 8.13
CA GLY A 28 0.02 -8.61 8.45
C GLY A 28 -1.39 -8.13 8.73
N THR A 29 -1.50 -6.99 9.40
CA THR A 29 -2.76 -6.30 9.65
C THR A 29 -2.76 -4.98 8.89
N ALA A 30 -3.92 -4.45 8.50
CA ALA A 30 -4.05 -3.10 7.94
C ALA A 30 -3.23 -2.09 8.78
N GLY A 31 -2.48 -1.20 8.13
CA GLY A 31 -1.55 -0.30 8.83
C GLY A 31 -0.10 -0.77 8.90
N THR A 32 0.18 -2.05 8.65
CA THR A 32 1.56 -2.58 8.69
C THR A 32 2.17 -2.66 7.30
N VAL A 33 3.51 -2.58 7.23
CA VAL A 33 4.27 -2.79 5.99
C VAL A 33 5.13 -4.04 6.16
N LEU A 34 5.12 -4.91 5.15
CA LEU A 34 6.00 -6.08 5.07
C LEU A 34 6.91 -5.96 3.86
N ASP A 35 8.20 -6.20 4.05
CA ASP A 35 9.13 -6.41 2.95
C ASP A 35 9.08 -7.89 2.53
N VAL A 36 8.70 -8.15 1.28
CA VAL A 36 8.62 -9.50 0.71
C VAL A 36 9.47 -9.59 -0.55
N PRO A 37 9.96 -10.77 -0.93
CA PRO A 37 10.61 -10.95 -2.22
C PRO A 37 9.68 -10.58 -3.38
N VAL A 38 10.19 -9.89 -4.40
CA VAL A 38 9.35 -9.42 -5.54
C VAL A 38 8.59 -10.55 -6.23
N PHE A 39 9.16 -11.77 -6.27
CA PHE A 39 8.51 -12.94 -6.87
C PHE A 39 7.32 -13.47 -6.03
N ASP A 40 7.29 -13.17 -4.72
CA ASP A 40 6.16 -13.49 -3.83
C ASP A 40 5.09 -12.37 -3.88
N ALA A 41 5.49 -11.14 -4.21
CA ALA A 41 4.62 -9.96 -4.22
C ALA A 41 3.42 -10.12 -5.16
N GLN A 42 3.60 -10.73 -6.34
CA GLN A 42 2.50 -10.93 -7.30
C GLN A 42 1.37 -11.81 -6.73
N VAL A 43 1.73 -12.83 -5.93
CA VAL A 43 0.74 -13.69 -5.27
C VAL A 43 0.01 -12.92 -4.18
N LEU A 44 0.73 -12.10 -3.42
CA LEU A 44 0.14 -11.23 -2.40
C LEU A 44 -0.82 -10.20 -3.02
N GLU A 45 -0.44 -9.56 -4.14
CA GLU A 45 -1.29 -8.64 -4.89
C GLU A 45 -2.58 -9.30 -5.38
N ALA A 46 -2.49 -10.52 -5.93
CA ALA A 46 -3.65 -11.30 -6.33
C ALA A 46 -4.59 -11.66 -5.16
N ASN A 47 -4.08 -11.66 -3.92
CA ASN A 47 -4.85 -11.86 -2.70
C ASN A 47 -5.27 -10.52 -2.04
N GLY A 48 -5.22 -9.41 -2.77
CA GLY A 48 -5.73 -8.11 -2.34
C GLY A 48 -4.75 -7.28 -1.50
N TRP A 49 -3.50 -7.72 -1.35
CA TRP A 49 -2.46 -6.88 -0.76
C TRP A 49 -2.05 -5.78 -1.75
N ILE A 50 -1.63 -4.63 -1.23
CA ILE A 50 -1.21 -3.51 -2.06
C ILE A 50 0.32 -3.44 -2.07
N ARG A 51 0.92 -3.41 -3.26
CA ARG A 51 2.36 -3.17 -3.41
C ARG A 51 2.66 -1.68 -3.45
N ALA A 52 3.39 -1.20 -2.45
CA ALA A 52 3.84 0.19 -2.41
C ALA A 52 4.81 0.47 -3.58
N GLY A 53 4.56 1.54 -4.32
CA GLY A 53 5.44 2.01 -5.40
C GLY A 53 5.28 1.30 -6.76
N ALA A 54 4.56 0.17 -6.86
CA ALA A 54 4.30 -0.48 -8.16
C ALA A 54 3.05 0.08 -8.87
N HIS A 55 2.03 0.43 -8.08
CA HIS A 55 0.74 0.93 -8.58
C HIS A 55 0.47 2.39 -8.21
N ALA A 56 1.41 3.03 -7.50
CA ALA A 56 1.26 4.38 -6.97
C ALA A 56 2.61 5.10 -6.99
N LEU A 57 2.59 6.40 -7.28
CA LEU A 57 3.72 7.26 -6.96
C LEU A 57 4.00 7.15 -5.45
N ALA A 58 5.26 7.22 -5.05
CA ALA A 58 5.67 7.09 -3.67
C ALA A 58 6.63 8.21 -3.27
N GLY A 59 6.48 8.73 -2.05
CA GLY A 59 7.33 9.77 -1.51
C GLY A 59 6.78 10.38 -0.22
N PRO A 60 7.42 11.43 0.31
CA PRO A 60 6.96 12.07 1.55
C PRO A 60 5.62 12.76 1.38
N THR A 61 4.96 13.15 2.48
CA THR A 61 3.72 13.94 2.45
C THR A 61 3.86 15.21 1.63
N ALA A 62 4.99 15.90 1.74
CA ALA A 62 5.29 17.10 0.96
C ALA A 62 5.49 16.82 -0.55
N GLY A 63 5.70 15.55 -0.93
CA GLY A 63 5.84 15.10 -2.32
C GLY A 63 4.53 14.65 -2.96
N ARG A 64 3.40 14.70 -2.23
CA ARG A 64 2.09 14.39 -2.80
C ARG A 64 1.82 15.29 -4.02
N PRO A 65 1.34 14.76 -5.16
CA PRO A 65 1.03 15.56 -6.34
C PRO A 65 0.09 16.73 -6.02
N SER A 66 0.37 17.91 -6.59
CA SER A 66 -0.43 19.12 -6.38
C SER A 66 -1.69 19.18 -7.27
N ALA A 67 -1.71 18.43 -8.37
CA ALA A 67 -2.86 18.25 -9.26
C ALA A 67 -3.15 16.75 -9.47
N PRO A 68 -3.56 16.01 -8.43
CA PRO A 68 -3.87 14.59 -8.54
C PRO A 68 -5.21 14.36 -9.26
N LEU A 69 -5.30 13.25 -9.97
CA LEU A 69 -6.55 12.75 -10.53
C LEU A 69 -7.42 12.17 -9.41
N VAL A 70 -8.75 12.18 -9.58
CA VAL A 70 -9.66 11.46 -8.67
C VAL A 70 -9.26 9.98 -8.63
N ASP A 71 -9.30 9.39 -7.44
CA ASP A 71 -8.87 8.02 -7.14
C ASP A 71 -7.39 7.73 -7.37
N GLN A 72 -6.56 8.77 -7.57
CA GLN A 72 -5.12 8.59 -7.67
C GLN A 72 -4.55 8.06 -6.34
N LEU A 73 -3.87 6.92 -6.42
CA LEU A 73 -3.14 6.34 -5.31
C LEU A 73 -1.75 6.98 -5.16
N TYR A 74 -1.34 7.20 -3.92
CA TYR A 74 0.00 7.63 -3.55
C TYR A 74 0.44 6.90 -2.28
N PHE A 75 1.67 6.39 -2.25
CA PHE A 75 2.24 5.83 -1.03
C PHE A 75 2.99 6.94 -0.28
N ASP A 76 2.41 7.40 0.82
CA ASP A 76 3.01 8.41 1.66
C ASP A 76 4.05 7.77 2.60
N THR A 77 5.32 8.03 2.34
CA THR A 77 6.43 7.48 3.12
C THR A 77 6.62 8.17 4.47
N THR A 78 6.08 9.38 4.65
CA THR A 78 6.09 10.08 5.94
C THR A 78 5.10 9.43 6.89
N LEU A 79 3.93 9.03 6.39
CA LEU A 79 2.90 8.33 7.17
C LEU A 79 3.00 6.80 7.10
N SER A 80 3.85 6.28 6.21
CA SER A 80 4.00 4.85 5.92
C SER A 80 2.69 4.15 5.55
N LEU A 81 1.81 4.84 4.79
CA LEU A 81 0.50 4.32 4.42
C LEU A 81 0.08 4.75 3.00
N PRO A 82 -0.79 3.96 2.33
CA PRO A 82 -1.36 4.33 1.06
C PRO A 82 -2.50 5.32 1.28
N VAL A 83 -2.46 6.41 0.51
CA VAL A 83 -3.51 7.42 0.44
C VAL A 83 -4.13 7.46 -0.95
N VAL A 84 -5.39 7.83 -1.02
CA VAL A 84 -6.13 8.05 -2.26
C VAL A 84 -6.66 9.47 -2.31
N TRP A 85 -6.62 10.10 -3.49
CA TRP A 85 -7.21 11.41 -3.68
C TRP A 85 -8.73 11.31 -3.87
N ASP A 86 -9.49 11.88 -2.94
CA ASP A 86 -10.95 11.84 -2.91
C ASP A 86 -11.61 12.59 -4.08
N GLY A 87 -10.95 13.65 -4.60
CA GLY A 87 -11.48 14.49 -5.68
C GLY A 87 -12.63 15.41 -5.27
N LEU A 88 -13.59 14.92 -4.47
CA LEU A 88 -14.79 15.63 -4.05
C LEU A 88 -14.49 16.65 -2.95
N ALA A 89 -13.96 16.19 -1.81
CA ALA A 89 -13.55 17.05 -0.70
C ALA A 89 -12.13 17.64 -0.89
N LYS A 90 -11.46 17.30 -2.00
CA LYS A 90 -10.09 17.72 -2.34
C LYS A 90 -9.09 17.46 -1.20
N VAL A 91 -9.17 16.27 -0.62
CA VAL A 91 -8.26 15.79 0.42
C VAL A 91 -7.71 14.42 0.06
N TRP A 92 -6.50 14.14 0.54
CA TRP A 92 -5.95 12.79 0.56
C TRP A 92 -6.58 12.03 1.72
N ARG A 93 -7.05 10.81 1.46
CA ARG A 93 -7.65 9.93 2.46
C ARG A 93 -6.83 8.68 2.63
N ASN A 94 -6.72 8.20 3.85
CA ASN A 94 -6.19 6.88 4.16
C ASN A 94 -7.08 5.81 3.49
N VAL A 95 -6.47 4.93 2.68
CA VAL A 95 -7.21 3.89 1.93
C VAL A 95 -7.91 2.88 2.86
N TRP A 96 -7.42 2.69 4.09
CA TRP A 96 -7.99 1.74 5.03
C TRP A 96 -9.13 2.30 5.86
N THR A 97 -9.05 3.56 6.28
CA THR A 97 -10.03 4.17 7.21
C THR A 97 -10.95 5.18 6.54
N GLY A 98 -10.62 5.66 5.34
CA GLY A 98 -11.29 6.78 4.69
C GLY A 98 -11.08 8.13 5.38
N ALA A 99 -10.35 8.17 6.50
CA ALA A 99 -10.06 9.41 7.22
C ALA A 99 -9.08 10.30 6.43
N PRO A 100 -9.16 11.63 6.55
CA PRO A 100 -8.16 12.53 5.99
C PRO A 100 -6.75 12.17 6.49
N ALA A 101 -5.76 12.23 5.58
CA ALA A 101 -4.38 11.87 5.81
C ALA A 101 -3.41 13.04 5.57
#